data_AF-A0AA35YNX7-F1
#
_entry.id   AF-A0AA35YNX7-F1
#
_cell.length_a   1.000
_cell.length_b   1.000
_cell.length_c   1.000
_cell.angle_alpha   90.00
_cell.angle_beta   90.00
_cell.angle_gamma   90.00
#
_symmetry.space_group_name_H-M   'P 1'
#
loop_
_entity.id
_entity.type
_entity.pdbx_description
1 polymer ?
#
loop_
_entity_poly.entity_id
_entity_poly.type
_entity_poly.pdbx_seq_one_letter_code
_entity_poly.pdbx_strand_id
1 'polypeptide(L)'
;MTHNENAEEELLQMEDDFNEQSEEISPTKNGQSEETSSASTKKRKRKVDLFIEEISKAAALLGKNLREALTTMSQSLNAEVELQKKTSMVTSEILKIPSMDQKDKFKASRKIMREPEAVLTFWNLEGEARETFVNLMLEE
;
A
#
# COMPACT_ATOMS: atom_id res chain seq x y z
N MET A 1 2.02 26.36 31.04
CA MET A 1 1.16 25.86 29.95
C MET A 1 1.95 24.79 29.25
N THR A 2 1.87 23.57 29.75
CA THR A 2 2.70 22.43 29.37
C THR A 2 1.99 21.15 29.84
N HIS A 3 2.04 20.13 28.98
CA HIS A 3 1.62 18.73 29.12
C HIS A 3 0.12 18.43 28.98
N ASN A 4 -0.28 18.08 27.76
CA ASN A 4 -1.39 17.17 27.47
C ASN A 4 -0.77 15.84 27.00
N GLU A 5 -0.43 15.01 27.97
CA GLU A 5 -0.09 13.60 27.78
C GLU A 5 -1.36 12.82 28.15
N ASN A 6 -2.06 12.25 27.17
CA ASN A 6 -2.78 10.97 27.28
C ASN A 6 -3.64 10.77 26.01
N ALA A 7 -3.04 10.22 24.96
CA ALA A 7 -3.77 9.75 23.78
C ALA A 7 -3.26 8.37 23.34
N GLU A 8 -2.85 7.54 24.31
CA GLU A 8 -2.35 6.18 24.07
C GLU A 8 -3.01 5.15 25.01
N GLU A 9 -4.29 5.33 25.34
CA GLU A 9 -5.11 4.32 26.02
C GLU A 9 -6.38 4.00 25.22
N GLU A 10 -6.25 3.48 24.01
CA GLU A 10 -7.41 2.95 23.27
C GLU A 10 -7.10 1.76 22.34
N LEU A 11 -6.07 0.95 22.67
CA LEU A 11 -5.67 -0.20 21.84
C LEU A 11 -5.49 -1.52 22.60
N LEU A 12 -6.24 -1.79 23.68
CA LEU A 12 -6.10 -3.05 24.43
C LEU A 12 -7.42 -3.70 24.91
N GLN A 13 -8.53 -3.58 24.17
CA GLN A 13 -9.79 -4.26 24.56
C GLN A 13 -10.58 -4.89 23.39
N MET A 14 -9.92 -5.58 22.46
CA MET A 14 -10.64 -6.36 21.44
C MET A 14 -10.12 -7.79 21.22
N GLU A 15 -9.38 -8.34 22.17
CA GLU A 15 -8.87 -9.71 22.09
C GLU A 15 -9.10 -10.46 23.40
N ASP A 16 -10.37 -10.67 23.75
CA ASP A 16 -10.76 -11.88 24.48
C ASP A 16 -12.27 -12.11 24.35
N ASP A 17 -12.69 -13.37 24.42
CA ASP A 17 -14.08 -13.83 24.50
C ASP A 17 -14.81 -14.21 23.20
N PHE A 18 -14.12 -14.93 22.31
CA PHE A 18 -14.77 -15.92 21.44
C PHE A 18 -14.59 -17.32 22.05
N ASN A 19 -15.29 -17.62 23.15
CA ASN A 19 -15.46 -19.00 23.59
C ASN A 19 -16.84 -19.23 24.22
N GLU A 20 -17.43 -20.38 23.85
CA GLU A 20 -18.58 -21.03 24.50
C GLU A 20 -19.96 -20.35 24.46
N GLN A 21 -20.75 -20.71 23.43
CA GLN A 21 -22.05 -21.32 23.72
C GLN A 21 -22.51 -22.24 22.57
N SER A 22 -22.34 -23.54 22.82
CA SER A 22 -22.96 -24.62 22.05
C SER A 22 -24.47 -24.59 22.24
N GLU A 23 -25.23 -24.20 21.20
CA GLU A 23 -26.67 -24.39 21.21
C GLU A 23 -27.03 -25.87 21.00
N GLU A 24 -27.43 -26.52 22.09
CA GLU A 24 -28.04 -27.85 22.09
C GLU A 24 -29.50 -27.73 21.58
N ILE A 25 -29.71 -27.93 20.29
CA ILE A 25 -31.06 -27.98 19.70
C ILE A 25 -31.57 -29.43 19.77
N SER A 26 -32.42 -29.71 20.74
CA SER A 26 -33.13 -30.99 20.88
C SER A 26 -34.08 -31.26 19.70
N PRO A 27 -34.16 -32.49 19.15
CA PRO A 27 -35.05 -32.80 18.04
C PRO A 27 -36.44 -33.24 18.54
N THR A 28 -37.45 -32.37 18.43
CA THR A 28 -38.85 -32.79 18.63
C THR A 28 -39.34 -33.56 17.40
N LYS A 29 -39.40 -34.88 17.53
CA LYS A 29 -39.99 -35.80 16.55
C LYS A 29 -41.49 -35.97 16.81
N ASN A 30 -42.31 -35.55 15.86
CA ASN A 30 -43.64 -36.07 15.51
C ASN A 30 -44.04 -35.30 14.24
N GLY A 31 -44.21 -35.88 13.05
CA GLY A 31 -44.81 -37.16 12.73
C GLY A 31 -46.08 -36.87 11.94
N GLN A 32 -45.97 -36.75 10.61
CA GLN A 32 -47.01 -37.19 9.68
C GLN A 32 -46.50 -37.11 8.23
N SER A 33 -46.37 -38.29 7.66
CA SER A 33 -46.19 -38.56 6.24
C SER A 33 -47.53 -38.34 5.55
N GLU A 34 -47.57 -37.44 4.56
CA GLU A 34 -48.45 -37.56 3.40
C GLU A 34 -47.69 -37.10 2.15
N GLU A 35 -47.47 -38.05 1.26
CA GLU A 35 -46.81 -37.89 -0.02
C GLU A 35 -47.71 -37.09 -0.96
N THR A 36 -47.28 -35.90 -1.41
CA THR A 36 -47.62 -35.45 -2.77
C THR A 36 -46.49 -34.57 -3.36
N SER A 37 -46.20 -34.81 -4.64
CA SER A 37 -45.48 -33.91 -5.55
C SER A 37 -43.93 -33.91 -5.50
N SER A 38 -43.34 -35.08 -5.74
CA SER A 38 -41.98 -35.21 -6.28
C SER A 38 -41.97 -34.83 -7.77
N ALA A 39 -41.81 -33.55 -8.12
CA ALA A 39 -41.47 -33.15 -9.51
C ALA A 39 -40.89 -31.73 -9.72
N SER A 40 -40.92 -30.81 -8.75
CA SER A 40 -40.66 -29.37 -9.05
C SER A 40 -39.37 -28.76 -8.47
N THR A 41 -38.74 -29.34 -7.45
CA THR A 41 -37.65 -28.66 -6.71
C THR A 41 -36.24 -28.81 -7.30
N LYS A 42 -36.03 -29.71 -8.26
CA LYS A 42 -34.69 -30.03 -8.80
C LYS A 42 -34.13 -28.96 -9.77
N LYS A 43 -35.00 -28.20 -10.44
CA LYS A 43 -34.56 -27.17 -11.41
C LYS A 43 -34.08 -25.86 -10.76
N ARG A 44 -34.53 -25.55 -9.54
CA ARG A 44 -34.20 -24.29 -8.85
C ARG A 44 -32.81 -24.31 -8.22
N LYS A 45 -32.40 -25.44 -7.61
CA LYS A 45 -31.08 -25.61 -6.99
C LYS A 45 -29.92 -25.43 -7.99
N ARG A 46 -30.03 -26.00 -9.20
CA ARG A 46 -28.98 -25.92 -10.23
C ARG A 46 -28.71 -24.49 -10.74
N LYS A 47 -29.74 -23.63 -10.74
CA LYS A 47 -29.58 -22.21 -11.12
C LYS A 47 -28.91 -21.38 -10.03
N VAL A 48 -29.19 -21.68 -8.77
CA VAL A 48 -28.55 -21.03 -7.62
C VAL A 48 -27.06 -21.42 -7.56
N ASP A 49 -26.75 -22.69 -7.82
CA ASP A 49 -25.38 -23.22 -7.85
C ASP A 49 -24.52 -22.55 -8.93
N LEU A 50 -25.05 -22.42 -10.16
CA LEU A 50 -24.39 -21.66 -11.24
C LEU A 50 -24.19 -20.18 -10.89
N PHE A 51 -25.15 -19.54 -10.23
CA PHE A 51 -25.04 -18.13 -9.84
C PHE A 51 -23.98 -17.92 -8.76
N ILE A 52 -23.89 -18.82 -7.78
CA ILE A 52 -22.84 -18.79 -6.74
C ILE A 52 -21.47 -19.00 -7.39
N GLU A 53 -21.34 -19.93 -8.34
CA GLU A 53 -20.10 -20.17 -9.07
C GLU A 53 -19.64 -18.91 -9.83
N GLU A 54 -20.55 -18.23 -10.52
CA GLU A 54 -20.24 -16.98 -11.23
C GLU A 54 -19.87 -15.83 -10.27
N ILE A 55 -20.53 -15.74 -9.10
CA ILE A 55 -20.13 -14.78 -8.06
C ILE A 55 -18.74 -15.13 -7.53
N SER A 56 -18.45 -16.40 -7.25
CA SER A 56 -17.14 -16.82 -6.76
C SER A 56 -16.03 -16.50 -7.78
N LYS A 57 -16.29 -16.71 -9.08
CA LYS A 57 -15.36 -16.32 -10.15
C LYS A 57 -15.15 -14.80 -10.18
N ALA A 58 -16.23 -14.02 -10.08
CA ALA A 58 -16.15 -12.56 -10.05
C ALA A 58 -15.37 -12.06 -8.82
N ALA A 59 -15.60 -12.65 -7.64
CA ALA A 59 -14.88 -12.33 -6.42
C ALA A 59 -13.39 -12.70 -6.51
N ALA A 60 -13.06 -13.84 -7.10
CA ALA A 60 -11.67 -14.25 -7.33
C ALA A 60 -10.96 -13.29 -8.30
N LEU A 61 -11.63 -12.89 -9.39
CA LEU A 61 -11.10 -11.91 -10.34
C LEU A 61 -10.86 -10.56 -9.67
N LEU A 62 -11.83 -10.09 -8.86
CA LEU A 62 -11.70 -8.86 -8.09
C LEU A 62 -10.51 -8.92 -7.13
N GLY A 63 -10.37 -10.02 -6.37
CA GLY A 63 -9.25 -10.22 -5.45
C GLY A 63 -7.89 -10.23 -6.17
N LYS A 64 -7.83 -10.79 -7.38
CA LYS A 64 -6.62 -10.75 -8.22
C LYS A 64 -6.29 -9.31 -8.66
N ASN A 65 -7.27 -8.60 -9.19
CA ASN A 65 -7.08 -7.22 -9.67
C ASN A 65 -6.69 -6.27 -8.53
N LEU A 66 -7.31 -6.42 -7.36
CA LEU A 66 -6.95 -5.63 -6.16
C LEU A 66 -5.52 -5.91 -5.72
N ARG A 67 -5.07 -7.17 -5.75
CA ARG A 67 -3.70 -7.52 -5.40
C ARG A 67 -2.70 -6.89 -6.36
N GLU A 68 -2.96 -6.96 -7.66
CA GLU A 68 -2.11 -6.36 -8.70
C GLU A 68 -2.04 -4.83 -8.57
N ALA A 69 -3.19 -4.18 -8.35
CA ALA A 69 -3.25 -2.74 -8.10
C ALA A 69 -2.47 -2.35 -6.83
N LEU A 70 -2.63 -3.10 -5.74
CA LEU A 70 -1.91 -2.87 -4.48
C LEU A 70 -0.40 -3.03 -4.66
N THR A 71 0.05 -4.07 -5.37
CA THR A 71 1.48 -4.26 -5.66
C THR A 71 2.05 -3.09 -6.45
N THR A 72 1.35 -2.65 -7.49
CA THR A 72 1.78 -1.50 -8.31
C THR A 72 1.85 -0.22 -7.49
N MET A 73 0.84 0.03 -6.67
CA MET A 73 0.79 1.21 -5.80
C MET A 73 1.90 1.18 -4.74
N SER A 74 2.15 0.02 -4.12
CA SER A 74 3.22 -0.14 -3.13
C SER A 74 4.60 0.10 -3.75
N GLN A 75 4.85 -0.40 -4.96
CA GLN A 75 6.09 -0.14 -5.70
C GLN A 75 6.27 1.35 -6.00
N SER A 76 5.21 2.02 -6.48
CA SER A 76 5.24 3.46 -6.74
C SER A 76 5.51 4.28 -5.47
N LEU A 77 4.88 3.91 -4.35
CA LEU A 77 5.08 4.60 -3.08
C LEU A 77 6.52 4.42 -2.57
N ASN A 78 7.07 3.22 -2.67
CA ASN A 78 8.46 2.97 -2.29
C ASN A 78 9.44 3.78 -3.14
N ALA A 79 9.19 3.89 -4.45
CA ALA A 79 10.00 4.72 -5.34
C ALA A 79 9.97 6.20 -4.95
N GLU A 80 8.80 6.73 -4.60
CA GLU A 80 8.64 8.11 -4.12
C GLU A 80 9.36 8.35 -2.78
N VAL A 81 9.23 7.42 -1.82
CA VAL A 81 9.93 7.52 -0.52
C VAL A 81 11.44 7.53 -0.71
N GLU A 82 11.97 6.65 -1.57
CA GLU A 82 13.41 6.64 -1.89
C GLU A 82 13.85 7.91 -2.62
N LEU A 83 13.03 8.45 -3.52
CA LEU A 83 13.31 9.73 -4.17
C LEU A 83 13.35 10.88 -3.16
N GLN A 84 12.41 10.95 -2.22
CA GLN A 84 12.40 11.98 -1.18
C GLN A 84 13.63 11.88 -0.27
N LYS A 85 13.99 10.66 0.12
CA LYS A 85 15.22 10.40 0.88
C LYS A 85 16.45 10.89 0.13
N LYS A 86 16.60 10.48 -1.14
CA LYS A 86 17.68 10.95 -2.03
C LYS A 86 17.71 12.47 -2.15
N THR A 87 16.55 13.09 -2.35
CA THR A 87 16.41 14.56 -2.46
C THR A 87 16.91 15.26 -1.19
N SER A 88 16.53 14.76 0.00
CA SER A 88 16.95 15.35 1.27
C SER A 88 18.47 15.29 1.50
N MET A 89 19.15 14.33 0.89
CA MET A 89 20.59 14.13 1.02
C MET A 89 21.42 14.94 -0.01
N VAL A 90 20.80 15.54 -1.03
CA VAL A 90 21.53 16.27 -2.10
C VAL A 90 22.39 17.38 -1.53
N THR A 91 21.82 18.22 -0.66
CA THR A 91 22.54 19.38 -0.10
C THR A 91 23.78 18.95 0.68
N SER A 92 23.66 17.91 1.53
CA SER A 92 24.79 17.46 2.35
C SER A 92 25.91 16.86 1.52
N GLU A 93 25.59 16.26 0.37
CA GLU A 93 26.57 15.72 -0.56
C GLU A 93 27.28 16.84 -1.34
N ILE A 94 26.54 17.82 -1.87
CA ILE A 94 27.11 18.97 -2.59
C ILE A 94 28.03 19.81 -1.69
N LEU A 95 27.71 19.94 -0.41
CA LEU A 95 28.55 20.68 0.54
C LEU A 95 29.99 20.12 0.65
N LYS A 96 30.18 18.83 0.36
CA LYS A 96 31.49 18.15 0.41
C LYS A 96 32.42 18.51 -0.74
N ILE A 97 31.92 19.10 -1.83
CA ILE A 97 32.70 19.45 -3.03
C ILE A 97 33.66 20.61 -2.68
N PRO A 98 34.98 20.41 -2.60
CA PRO A 98 35.89 21.46 -2.11
C PRO A 98 36.14 22.56 -3.15
N SER A 99 35.94 22.27 -4.43
CA SER A 99 36.19 23.17 -5.56
C SER A 99 35.13 24.28 -5.72
N MET A 100 33.98 24.16 -5.04
CA MET A 100 32.84 25.08 -5.18
C MET A 100 32.67 26.03 -4.00
N ASP A 101 32.27 27.27 -4.30
CA ASP A 101 31.90 28.26 -3.28
C ASP A 101 30.57 27.90 -2.58
N GLN A 102 30.30 28.50 -1.42
CA GLN A 102 29.08 28.21 -0.65
C GLN A 102 27.79 28.65 -1.36
N LYS A 103 27.82 29.77 -2.08
CA LYS A 103 26.64 30.33 -2.73
C LYS A 103 26.20 29.43 -3.90
N ASP A 104 27.17 28.96 -4.67
CA ASP A 104 26.99 28.04 -5.78
C ASP A 104 26.57 26.67 -5.28
N LYS A 105 27.10 26.19 -4.16
CA LYS A 105 26.59 24.97 -3.48
C LYS A 105 25.10 25.06 -3.19
N PHE A 106 24.64 26.16 -2.59
CA PHE A 106 23.21 26.34 -2.31
C PHE A 106 22.38 26.50 -3.58
N LYS A 107 22.90 27.23 -4.59
CA LYS A 107 22.21 27.41 -5.88
C LYS A 107 22.03 26.08 -6.60
N ALA A 108 23.09 25.27 -6.71
CA ALA A 108 23.03 23.95 -7.33
C ALA A 108 22.13 23.00 -6.56
N SER A 109 22.24 22.95 -5.22
CA SER A 109 21.37 22.12 -4.38
C SER A 109 19.89 22.43 -4.65
N ARG A 110 19.52 23.71 -4.66
CA ARG A 110 18.14 24.13 -4.93
C ARG A 110 17.67 23.74 -6.32
N LYS A 111 18.53 23.82 -7.33
CA LYS A 111 18.17 23.43 -8.71
C LYS A 111 17.98 21.93 -8.84
N ILE A 112 18.94 21.14 -8.35
CA ILE A 112 18.87 19.68 -8.40
C ILE A 112 17.65 19.17 -7.65
N MET A 113 17.39 19.66 -6.43
CA MET A 113 16.25 19.22 -5.61
C MET A 113 14.88 19.58 -6.18
N ARG A 114 14.79 20.49 -7.16
CA ARG A 114 13.51 20.87 -7.79
C ARG A 114 13.03 19.85 -8.81
N GLU A 115 13.94 19.09 -9.40
CA GLU A 115 13.65 18.20 -10.52
C GLU A 115 13.99 16.76 -10.14
N PRO A 116 13.01 15.85 -10.07
CA PRO A 116 13.25 14.43 -9.77
C PRO A 116 14.34 13.80 -10.65
N GLU A 117 14.35 14.13 -11.94
CA GLU A 117 15.33 13.62 -12.90
C GLU A 117 16.76 14.11 -12.59
N ALA A 118 16.91 15.36 -12.16
CA ALA A 118 18.19 15.90 -11.74
C ALA A 118 18.68 15.23 -10.44
N VAL A 119 17.79 14.94 -9.48
CA VAL A 119 18.14 14.16 -8.28
C VAL A 119 18.61 12.77 -8.66
N LEU A 120 17.90 12.07 -9.55
CA LEU A 120 18.29 10.73 -10.00
C LEU A 120 19.64 10.77 -10.73
N THR A 121 19.85 11.73 -11.62
CA THR A 121 21.11 11.93 -12.35
C THR A 121 22.27 12.19 -11.38
N PHE A 122 22.08 13.08 -10.41
CA PHE A 122 23.07 13.38 -9.37
C PHE A 122 23.55 12.13 -8.62
N TRP A 123 22.62 11.26 -8.22
CA TRP A 123 22.94 10.03 -7.49
C TRP A 123 23.47 8.89 -8.37
N ASN A 124 23.24 8.94 -9.69
CA ASN A 124 23.79 7.98 -10.64
C ASN A 124 25.22 8.32 -11.07
N LEU A 125 25.66 9.56 -10.84
CA LEU A 125 27.02 10.01 -11.11
C LEU A 125 27.89 9.90 -9.86
N GLU A 126 29.20 9.74 -10.02
CA GLU A 126 30.17 9.65 -8.93
C GLU A 126 31.41 10.51 -9.23
N GLY A 127 32.13 10.90 -8.18
CA GLY A 127 33.39 11.64 -8.28
C GLY A 127 33.30 12.90 -9.16
N GLU A 128 34.27 13.05 -10.06
CA GLU A 128 34.38 14.20 -10.97
C GLU A 128 33.18 14.36 -11.90
N ALA A 129 32.53 13.26 -12.31
CA ALA A 129 31.34 13.32 -13.16
C ALA A 129 30.17 13.96 -12.41
N ARG A 130 30.02 13.67 -11.11
CA ARG A 130 29.01 14.31 -10.26
C ARG A 130 29.32 15.79 -10.08
N GLU A 131 30.57 16.16 -9.81
CA GLU A 131 30.96 17.57 -9.69
C GLU A 131 30.71 18.34 -10.99
N THR A 132 31.03 17.75 -12.14
CA THR A 132 30.77 18.33 -13.46
C THR A 132 29.27 18.58 -13.68
N PHE A 133 28.42 17.61 -13.33
CA PHE A 133 26.98 17.77 -13.41
C PHE A 133 26.47 18.90 -12.49
N VAL A 134 26.98 18.98 -11.25
CA VAL A 134 26.63 20.06 -10.32
C VAL A 134 27.01 21.43 -10.89
N ASN A 135 28.15 21.56 -11.56
CA ASN A 135 28.56 22.78 -12.24
C ASN A 135 27.66 23.11 -13.44
N LEU A 136 27.31 22.11 -14.26
CA LEU A 136 26.36 22.29 -15.37
C LEU A 136 25.02 22.85 -14.87
N MET A 137 24.51 22.34 -13.75
CA MET A 137 23.28 22.85 -13.15
C MET A 137 23.38 24.35 -12.78
N LEU A 138 24.56 24.94 -12.65
CA LEU A 138 24.70 26.38 -12.37
C LEU A 138 24.58 27.25 -13.62
N GLU A 139 24.90 26.69 -14.79
CA GLU A 139 24.93 27.34 -16.10
C GLU A 139 23.55 27.41 -16.77
N GLU A 140 22.67 26.44 -16.50
CA GLU A 140 21.26 26.45 -16.93
C GLU A 140 20.40 27.52 -16.26
#